data_AF-H0SD70-F1
#
_entry.id   AF-H0SD70-F1
#
_cell.length_a   1.000
_cell.length_b   1.000
_cell.length_c   1.000
_cell.angle_alpha   90.00
_cell.angle_beta   90.00
_cell.angle_gamma   90.00
#
_symmetry.space_group_name_H-M   'P 1'
#
loop_
_entity.id
_entity.type
_entity.pdbx_description
1 polymer ?
#
loop_
_entity_poly.entity_id
_entity_poly.type
_entity_poly.pdbx_seq_one_letter_code
_entity_poly.pdbx_strand_id
1 'polypeptide(L)'
;MADTPTEIPSPRRDGTSQFARLQATRIISDRFPDGVGVDERTTRDLLGFLRGYSEHVIYYDEGNDPAGDWSGLLGELSDDEILAFIENPSASADDRLRRPHFVLLLALFKLLGTARDALNGLVPRHLDYYYRDVLRLLPKPPVPDRVFVLFDLANGTQATRIPAGTRLPAGRDEAKRERFFRTDADVVVNRARIGRLATVFTDKLLIGLAEARDPRKGALGTKEDRFIAMLRLALGEPAPGGRCRSMPASRSPTRCCNRWRRWSRSRQRRCICSITSCAS
;
A
#
# COMPACT_ATOMS: atom_id res chain seq x y z
N MET A 1 -4.21 -44.82 -8.29
CA MET A 1 -4.78 -43.46 -8.21
C MET A 1 -3.64 -42.51 -8.53
N ALA A 2 -3.62 -41.98 -9.76
CA ALA A 2 -2.58 -41.07 -10.21
C ALA A 2 -2.91 -39.66 -9.71
N ASP A 3 -2.01 -39.08 -8.91
CA ASP A 3 -2.09 -37.68 -8.51
C ASP A 3 -1.87 -36.82 -9.77
N THR A 4 -2.87 -36.02 -10.11
CA THR A 4 -2.79 -35.06 -11.21
C THR A 4 -2.02 -33.84 -10.71
N PRO A 5 -1.06 -33.29 -11.47
CA PRO A 5 -0.27 -32.17 -11.00
C PRO A 5 -1.18 -30.95 -10.86
N THR A 6 -1.24 -30.41 -9.63
CA THR A 6 -1.95 -29.18 -9.32
C THR A 6 -1.30 -28.03 -10.09
N GLU A 7 -1.97 -27.55 -11.15
CA GLU A 7 -1.58 -26.31 -11.81
C GLU A 7 -1.69 -25.15 -10.82
N ILE A 8 -0.55 -24.55 -10.46
CA ILE A 8 -0.52 -23.28 -9.75
C ILE A 8 -0.98 -22.23 -10.77
N PRO A 9 -2.12 -21.56 -10.56
CA PRO A 9 -2.60 -20.57 -11.52
C PRO A 9 -1.55 -19.47 -11.67
N SER A 10 -1.17 -19.19 -12.91
CA SER A 10 -0.28 -18.08 -13.22
C SER A 10 -0.88 -16.78 -12.68
N PRO A 11 -0.08 -15.90 -12.05
CA PRO A 11 -0.60 -14.65 -11.51
C PRO A 11 -1.21 -13.85 -12.65
N ARG A 12 -2.54 -13.65 -12.61
CA ARG A 12 -3.25 -12.82 -13.58
C ARG A 12 -2.65 -11.42 -13.57
N ARG A 13 -1.94 -11.08 -14.65
CA ARG A 13 -1.40 -9.75 -14.87
C ARG A 13 -2.54 -8.85 -15.33
N ASP A 14 -3.35 -8.37 -14.39
CA ASP A 14 -4.41 -7.40 -14.69
C ASP A 14 -3.76 -6.04 -15.05
N GLY A 15 -3.55 -5.81 -16.35
CA GLY A 15 -2.92 -4.61 -16.89
C GLY A 15 -3.69 -3.29 -16.68
N THR A 16 -4.88 -3.36 -16.07
CA THR A 16 -5.83 -2.24 -15.93
C THR A 16 -6.05 -1.79 -14.48
N SER A 17 -5.58 -2.53 -13.47
CA SER A 17 -5.80 -2.13 -12.07
C SER A 17 -4.82 -1.04 -11.64
N GLN A 18 -5.36 0.15 -11.35
CA GLN A 18 -4.59 1.32 -10.91
C GLN A 18 -3.81 1.04 -9.61
N PHE A 19 -4.34 0.15 -8.76
CA PHE A 19 -3.75 -0.24 -7.49
C PHE A 19 -2.51 -1.13 -7.66
N ALA A 20 -2.53 -2.10 -8.59
CA ALA A 20 -1.35 -2.91 -8.88
C ALA A 20 -0.27 -2.11 -9.61
N ARG A 21 -0.64 -1.11 -10.42
CA ARG A 21 0.33 -0.16 -10.99
C ARG A 21 0.99 0.67 -9.90
N LEU A 22 0.21 1.26 -8.98
CA LEU A 22 0.74 2.05 -7.88
C LEU A 22 1.67 1.22 -6.98
N GLN A 23 1.27 -0.01 -6.64
CA GLN A 23 2.12 -0.93 -5.88
C GLN A 23 3.34 -1.37 -6.67
N ALA A 24 3.24 -1.67 -7.97
CA ALA A 24 4.40 -1.98 -8.79
C ALA A 24 5.35 -0.78 -8.89
N THR A 25 4.87 0.44 -9.14
CA THR A 25 5.72 1.65 -9.11
C THR A 25 6.30 1.92 -7.73
N ARG A 26 5.57 1.65 -6.63
CA ARG A 26 6.10 1.82 -5.26
C ARG A 26 7.12 0.75 -4.88
N ILE A 27 6.87 -0.50 -5.26
CA ILE A 27 7.76 -1.65 -5.03
C ILE A 27 9.01 -1.52 -5.90
N ILE A 28 8.88 -1.04 -7.14
CA ILE A 28 10.00 -0.70 -8.01
C ILE A 28 10.74 0.51 -7.44
N SER A 29 10.08 1.57 -6.96
CA SER A 29 10.76 2.73 -6.37
C SER A 29 11.42 2.48 -5.01
N ASP A 30 10.87 1.58 -4.18
CA ASP A 30 11.49 1.23 -2.87
C ASP A 30 12.64 0.23 -3.02
N ARG A 31 12.54 -0.69 -3.99
CA ARG A 31 13.57 -1.72 -4.21
C ARG A 31 14.65 -1.29 -5.21
N PHE A 32 14.32 -0.36 -6.11
CA PHE A 32 15.19 0.24 -7.11
C PHE A 32 14.86 1.74 -7.20
N PRO A 33 15.36 2.57 -6.27
CA PRO A 33 15.09 4.02 -6.27
C PRO A 33 15.44 4.71 -7.60
N ASP A 34 16.36 4.11 -8.38
CA ASP A 34 16.80 4.60 -9.70
C ASP A 34 16.08 3.91 -10.90
N GLY A 35 15.17 2.97 -10.64
CA GLY A 35 14.49 2.17 -11.68
C GLY A 35 15.33 1.01 -12.22
N VAL A 36 14.83 0.35 -13.28
CA VAL A 36 15.57 -0.68 -14.04
C VAL A 36 16.32 0.02 -15.15
N GLY A 37 17.65 -0.17 -15.19
CA GLY A 37 18.49 0.39 -16.25
C GLY A 37 18.26 -0.31 -17.58
N VAL A 38 18.44 0.40 -18.70
CA VAL A 38 18.54 -0.26 -20.02
C VAL A 38 19.81 -1.10 -20.06
N ASP A 39 20.88 -0.59 -19.47
CA ASP A 39 22.14 -1.28 -19.30
C ASP A 39 22.57 -1.22 -17.83
N GLU A 40 22.50 -2.37 -17.16
CA GLU A 40 22.83 -2.54 -15.74
C GLU A 40 24.26 -3.05 -15.51
N ARG A 41 25.04 -3.26 -16.58
CA ARG A 41 26.40 -3.79 -16.46
C ARG A 41 27.27 -2.83 -15.66
N THR A 42 27.80 -3.30 -14.55
CA THR A 42 28.77 -2.57 -13.74
C THR A 42 30.18 -2.71 -14.33
N THR A 43 31.11 -1.86 -13.90
CA THR A 43 32.53 -2.00 -14.28
C THR A 43 33.08 -3.37 -13.86
N ARG A 44 32.62 -3.93 -12.73
CA ARG A 44 32.98 -5.27 -12.30
C ARG A 44 32.47 -6.35 -13.27
N ASP A 45 31.23 -6.21 -13.76
CA ASP A 45 30.69 -7.14 -14.76
C ASP A 45 31.46 -7.06 -16.09
N LEU A 46 31.88 -5.85 -16.48
CA LEU A 46 32.72 -5.66 -17.66
C LEU A 46 34.12 -6.27 -17.50
N LEU A 47 34.70 -6.21 -16.29
CA LEU A 47 35.96 -6.90 -15.98
C LEU A 47 35.78 -8.41 -16.04
N GLY A 48 34.70 -8.95 -15.45
CA GLY A 48 34.37 -10.38 -15.54
C GLY A 48 34.17 -10.84 -16.99
N PHE A 49 33.45 -10.05 -17.79
CA PHE A 49 33.30 -10.28 -19.23
C PHE A 49 34.65 -10.26 -19.94
N LEU A 50 35.50 -9.28 -19.66
CA LEU A 50 36.80 -9.14 -20.29
C LEU A 50 37.71 -10.34 -19.99
N ARG A 51 37.70 -10.86 -18.76
CA ARG A 51 38.45 -12.07 -18.39
C ARG A 51 38.07 -13.26 -19.28
N GLY A 52 36.77 -13.57 -19.34
CA GLY A 52 36.30 -14.66 -20.21
C GLY A 52 36.51 -14.40 -21.70
N TYR A 53 36.33 -13.14 -22.15
CA TYR A 53 36.52 -12.80 -23.55
C TYR A 53 37.99 -12.91 -23.99
N SER A 54 38.92 -12.54 -23.12
CA SER A 54 40.35 -12.51 -23.43
C SER A 54 40.97 -13.89 -23.69
N GLU A 55 40.39 -14.95 -23.13
CA GLU A 55 40.76 -16.35 -23.40
C GLU A 55 40.48 -16.78 -24.85
N HIS A 56 39.55 -16.10 -25.51
CA HIS A 56 39.17 -16.39 -26.90
C HIS A 56 39.90 -15.52 -27.93
N VAL A 57 40.65 -14.51 -27.49
CA VAL A 57 41.41 -13.64 -28.37
C VAL A 57 42.82 -14.19 -28.46
N ILE A 58 43.21 -14.70 -29.65
CA ILE A 58 44.53 -15.26 -29.92
C ILE A 58 45.42 -14.18 -30.55
N TYR A 59 46.68 -14.08 -30.12
CA TYR A 59 47.70 -13.29 -30.79
C TYR A 59 48.71 -14.17 -31.52
N TYR A 60 49.30 -13.61 -32.57
CA TYR A 60 50.24 -14.29 -33.46
C TYR A 60 51.63 -13.67 -33.32
N ASP A 61 52.67 -14.47 -33.50
CA ASP A 61 54.05 -14.01 -33.53
C ASP A 61 54.44 -13.42 -34.90
N GLU A 62 55.73 -13.09 -35.06
CA GLU A 62 56.29 -12.57 -36.31
C GLU A 62 56.23 -13.58 -37.47
N GLY A 63 56.11 -14.88 -37.17
CA GLY A 63 55.92 -15.96 -38.14
C GLY A 63 54.45 -16.15 -38.55
N ASN A 64 53.53 -15.38 -37.95
CA ASN A 64 52.09 -15.53 -38.08
C ASN A 64 51.58 -16.88 -37.54
N ASP A 65 52.29 -17.45 -36.57
CA ASP A 65 51.87 -18.65 -35.84
C ASP A 65 51.14 -18.24 -34.52
N PRO A 66 50.12 -18.99 -34.07
CA PRO A 66 49.43 -18.71 -32.82
C PRO A 66 50.39 -18.79 -31.63
N ALA A 67 50.64 -17.65 -30.98
CA ALA A 67 51.63 -17.55 -29.91
C ALA A 67 51.00 -17.59 -28.50
N GLY A 68 49.72 -17.26 -28.38
CA GLY A 68 48.99 -17.34 -27.11
C GLY A 68 47.67 -16.57 -27.15
N ASP A 69 47.08 -16.34 -25.97
CA ASP A 69 45.84 -15.59 -25.80
C ASP A 69 46.01 -14.32 -24.95
N TRP A 70 45.00 -13.46 -24.94
CA TRP A 70 45.05 -12.19 -24.21
C TRP A 70 44.68 -12.32 -22.72
N SER A 71 44.55 -13.52 -22.15
CA SER A 71 44.21 -13.71 -20.72
C SER A 71 45.23 -13.04 -19.78
N GLY A 72 46.49 -12.97 -20.21
CA GLY A 72 47.57 -12.29 -19.49
C GLY A 72 47.42 -10.76 -19.39
N LEU A 73 46.48 -10.15 -20.10
CA LEU A 73 46.24 -8.70 -20.07
C LEU A 73 45.85 -8.19 -18.68
N LEU A 74 44.97 -8.92 -17.99
CA LEU A 74 44.56 -8.63 -16.62
C LEU A 74 45.46 -9.33 -15.60
N GLY A 75 46.10 -10.44 -15.99
CA GLY A 75 46.95 -11.23 -15.11
C GLY A 75 46.24 -11.64 -13.82
N GLU A 76 46.99 -11.66 -12.72
CA GLU A 76 46.49 -12.00 -11.38
C GLU A 76 45.92 -10.80 -10.61
N LEU A 77 45.74 -9.64 -11.26
CA LEU A 77 45.18 -8.45 -10.60
C LEU A 77 43.76 -8.74 -10.12
N SER A 78 43.42 -8.35 -8.90
CA SER A 78 42.06 -8.47 -8.39
C SER A 78 41.16 -7.36 -8.95
N ASP A 79 39.86 -7.66 -9.12
CA ASP A 79 38.90 -6.66 -9.60
C ASP A 79 38.82 -5.45 -8.66
N ASP A 80 38.99 -5.65 -7.35
CA ASP A 80 38.94 -4.58 -6.36
C ASP A 80 40.13 -3.63 -6.44
N GLU A 81 41.34 -4.13 -6.74
CA GLU A 81 42.51 -3.29 -7.01
C GLU A 81 42.33 -2.44 -8.27
N ILE A 82 41.75 -3.02 -9.31
CA ILE A 82 41.46 -2.29 -10.56
C ILE A 82 40.41 -1.20 -10.31
N LEU A 83 39.33 -1.52 -9.61
CA LEU A 83 38.28 -0.55 -9.26
C LEU A 83 38.82 0.58 -8.38
N ALA A 84 39.64 0.26 -7.38
CA ALA A 84 40.28 1.27 -6.54
C ALA A 84 41.19 2.21 -7.35
N PHE A 85 41.90 1.68 -8.35
CA PHE A 85 42.75 2.47 -9.24
C PHE A 85 41.94 3.37 -10.18
N ILE A 86 40.78 2.93 -10.68
CA ILE A 86 39.90 3.78 -11.51
C ILE A 86 39.41 5.00 -10.73
N GLU A 87 39.04 4.82 -9.45
CA GLU A 87 38.59 5.90 -8.56
C GLU A 87 39.74 6.81 -8.13
N ASN A 88 40.88 6.23 -7.74
CA ASN A 88 42.06 6.97 -7.32
C ASN A 88 43.36 6.44 -7.97
N PRO A 89 43.72 6.96 -9.15
CA PRO A 89 44.90 6.51 -9.88
C PRO A 89 46.24 6.75 -9.15
N SER A 90 46.27 7.71 -8.22
CA SER A 90 47.48 8.07 -7.47
C SER A 90 47.79 7.14 -6.30
N ALA A 91 46.80 6.36 -5.84
CA ALA A 91 46.91 5.55 -4.63
C ALA A 91 47.53 4.16 -4.86
N SER A 92 47.47 3.61 -6.08
CA SER A 92 47.96 2.26 -6.33
C SER A 92 49.48 2.23 -6.56
N ALA A 93 50.14 1.27 -5.93
CA ALA A 93 51.58 1.05 -6.02
C ALA A 93 51.99 0.07 -7.14
N ASP A 94 51.05 -0.72 -7.69
CA ASP A 94 51.39 -1.72 -8.71
C ASP A 94 51.63 -1.08 -10.09
N ASP A 95 52.84 -1.28 -10.62
CA ASP A 95 53.27 -0.77 -11.91
C ASP A 95 52.51 -1.41 -13.09
N ARG A 96 51.94 -2.61 -12.89
CA ARG A 96 51.12 -3.31 -13.90
C ARG A 96 49.88 -2.50 -14.30
N LEU A 97 49.28 -1.78 -13.33
CA LEU A 97 48.12 -0.92 -13.58
C LEU A 97 48.47 0.35 -14.37
N ARG A 98 49.75 0.73 -14.41
CA ARG A 98 50.25 1.92 -15.10
C ARG A 98 50.71 1.66 -16.53
N ARG A 99 50.66 0.40 -16.97
CA ARG A 99 51.00 0.06 -18.36
C ARG A 99 50.09 0.82 -19.34
N PRO A 100 50.63 1.43 -20.41
CA PRO A 100 49.85 2.31 -21.29
C PRO A 100 48.59 1.67 -21.87
N HIS A 101 48.68 0.40 -22.29
CA HIS A 101 47.55 -0.36 -22.83
C HIS A 101 46.46 -0.60 -21.78
N PHE A 102 46.85 -0.82 -20.52
CA PHE A 102 45.91 -1.04 -19.42
C PHE A 102 45.19 0.25 -19.04
N VAL A 103 45.93 1.35 -18.91
CA VAL A 103 45.35 2.68 -18.63
C VAL A 103 44.35 3.08 -19.73
N LEU A 104 44.65 2.79 -21.00
CA LEU A 104 43.74 3.06 -22.11
C LEU A 104 42.41 2.29 -21.96
N LEU A 105 42.47 1.01 -21.60
CA LEU A 105 41.30 0.18 -21.34
C LEU A 105 40.47 0.72 -20.16
N LEU A 106 41.11 1.13 -19.08
CA LEU A 106 40.41 1.70 -17.93
C LEU A 106 39.76 3.05 -18.27
N ALA A 107 40.44 3.88 -19.07
CA ALA A 107 39.87 5.12 -19.60
C ALA A 107 38.63 4.84 -20.46
N LEU A 108 38.66 3.79 -21.29
CA LEU A 108 37.49 3.33 -22.04
C LEU A 108 36.34 2.96 -21.11
N PHE A 109 36.57 2.18 -20.06
CA PHE A 109 35.50 1.80 -19.11
C PHE A 109 34.90 3.03 -18.42
N LYS A 110 35.71 4.03 -18.08
CA LYS A 110 35.22 5.30 -17.52
C LYS A 110 34.33 6.06 -18.51
N LEU A 111 34.74 6.14 -19.77
CA LEU A 111 33.94 6.78 -20.83
C LEU A 111 32.68 5.98 -21.17
N LEU A 112 32.73 4.65 -21.08
CA LEU A 112 31.55 3.80 -21.28
C LEU A 112 30.51 4.02 -20.18
N GLY A 113 30.96 4.25 -18.94
CA GLY A 113 30.08 4.61 -17.82
C GLY A 113 29.21 5.83 -18.11
N THR A 114 29.78 6.90 -18.69
CA THR A 114 29.00 8.12 -19.01
C THR A 114 27.97 7.87 -20.10
N ALA A 115 28.30 7.07 -21.13
CA ALA A 115 27.35 6.69 -22.17
C ALA A 115 26.22 5.81 -21.62
N ARG A 116 26.54 4.88 -20.72
CA ARG A 116 25.57 4.03 -20.02
C ARG A 116 24.60 4.87 -19.19
N ASP A 117 25.11 5.84 -18.43
CA ASP A 117 24.26 6.70 -17.60
C ASP A 117 23.32 7.57 -18.47
N ALA A 118 23.81 8.06 -19.61
CA ALA A 118 22.98 8.78 -20.59
C ALA A 118 21.88 7.90 -21.20
N LEU A 119 22.20 6.63 -21.49
CA LEU A 119 21.24 5.64 -21.98
C LEU A 119 20.17 5.32 -20.93
N ASN A 120 20.60 5.07 -19.69
CA ASN A 120 19.70 4.79 -18.56
C ASN A 120 18.77 5.98 -18.26
N GLY A 121 19.20 7.22 -18.55
CA GLY A 121 18.35 8.41 -18.47
C GLY A 121 17.25 8.49 -19.55
N LEU A 122 17.26 7.67 -20.61
CA LEU A 122 16.22 7.69 -21.65
C LEU A 122 14.87 7.17 -21.14
N VAL A 123 14.87 6.09 -20.37
CA VAL A 123 13.65 5.45 -19.84
C VAL A 123 12.83 6.39 -18.95
N PRO A 124 13.38 7.05 -17.92
CA PRO A 124 12.61 7.96 -17.08
C PRO A 124 12.06 9.14 -17.89
N ARG A 125 12.84 9.71 -18.80
CA ARG A 125 12.37 10.80 -19.70
C ARG A 125 11.21 10.35 -20.59
N HIS A 126 11.29 9.14 -21.15
CA HIS A 126 10.22 8.60 -21.98
C HIS A 126 8.94 8.36 -21.16
N LEU A 127 9.07 7.82 -19.94
CA LEU A 127 7.92 7.62 -19.05
C LEU A 127 7.27 8.94 -18.65
N ASP A 128 8.08 9.95 -18.30
CA ASP A 128 7.58 11.29 -17.98
C ASP A 128 6.83 11.90 -19.17
N TYR A 129 7.42 11.85 -20.37
CA TYR A 129 6.78 12.30 -21.61
C TYR A 129 5.46 11.57 -21.87
N TYR A 130 5.45 10.24 -21.75
CA TYR A 130 4.25 9.45 -22.01
C TYR A 130 3.13 9.75 -21.00
N TYR A 131 3.45 9.85 -19.71
CA TYR A 131 2.42 10.11 -18.70
C TYR A 131 1.95 11.57 -18.68
N ARG A 132 2.85 12.54 -18.85
CA ARG A 132 2.52 13.97 -18.74
C ARG A 132 2.06 14.58 -20.06
N ASP A 133 2.69 14.25 -21.19
CA ASP A 133 2.40 14.91 -22.47
C ASP A 133 1.40 14.12 -23.32
N VAL A 134 1.57 12.80 -23.41
CA VAL A 134 0.67 11.93 -24.20
C VAL A 134 -0.63 11.66 -23.45
N LEU A 135 -0.55 11.13 -22.23
CA LEU A 135 -1.72 10.78 -21.41
C LEU A 135 -2.28 11.96 -20.61
N ARG A 136 -1.51 13.04 -20.43
CA ARG A 136 -1.91 14.23 -19.68
C ARG A 136 -2.38 13.94 -18.25
N LEU A 137 -1.71 12.97 -17.62
CA LEU A 137 -1.93 12.68 -16.21
C LEU A 137 -1.32 13.81 -15.38
N LEU A 138 -2.15 14.42 -14.54
CA LEU A 138 -1.72 15.40 -13.57
C LEU A 138 -1.44 14.71 -12.22
N PRO A 139 -0.37 15.10 -11.51
CA PRO A 139 -0.17 14.64 -10.15
C PRO A 139 -1.37 15.06 -9.30
N LYS A 140 -1.81 14.15 -8.42
CA LYS A 140 -2.94 14.44 -7.54
C LYS A 140 -2.55 15.58 -6.59
N PRO A 141 -3.38 16.64 -6.48
CA PRO A 141 -3.07 17.73 -5.56
C PRO A 141 -3.03 17.22 -4.11
N PRO A 142 -2.22 17.84 -3.24
CA PRO A 142 -2.15 17.48 -1.84
C PRO A 142 -3.55 17.63 -1.21
N VAL A 143 -4.03 16.57 -0.56
CA VAL A 143 -5.27 16.63 0.19
C VAL A 143 -4.93 17.05 1.63
N PRO A 144 -5.49 18.15 2.10
CA PRO A 144 -5.23 18.60 3.45
C PRO A 144 -5.72 17.64 4.54
N ASP A 145 -4.90 17.51 5.58
CA ASP A 145 -5.16 16.66 6.74
C ASP A 145 -6.41 17.06 7.52
N ARG A 146 -7.06 16.04 8.10
CA ARG A 146 -8.20 16.24 9.00
C ARG A 146 -8.04 15.65 10.38
N VAL A 147 -8.26 16.47 11.41
CA VAL A 147 -8.10 16.09 12.81
C VAL A 147 -9.35 16.41 13.63
N PHE A 148 -9.59 15.62 14.68
CA PHE A 148 -10.62 15.90 15.68
C PHE A 148 -9.99 16.60 16.87
N VAL A 149 -10.56 17.72 17.27
CA VAL A 149 -10.13 18.49 18.44
C VAL A 149 -11.23 18.47 19.49
N LEU A 150 -10.84 18.22 20.74
CA LEU A 150 -11.71 18.31 21.90
C LEU A 150 -11.52 19.68 22.54
N PHE A 151 -12.62 20.38 22.80
CA PHE A 151 -12.61 21.67 23.48
C PHE A 151 -13.06 21.49 24.92
N ASP A 152 -12.23 21.91 25.86
CA ASP A 152 -12.62 22.06 27.26
C ASP A 152 -12.92 23.54 27.55
N LEU A 153 -14.03 23.78 28.24
CA LEU A 153 -14.44 25.13 28.66
C LEU A 153 -13.76 25.52 29.97
N ALA A 154 -13.34 26.78 30.07
CA ALA A 154 -12.83 27.35 31.31
C ALA A 154 -13.90 27.45 32.41
N ASN A 155 -13.43 27.57 33.66
CA ASN A 155 -14.29 27.76 34.83
C ASN A 155 -15.10 29.07 34.68
N GLY A 156 -16.38 29.05 35.08
CA GLY A 156 -17.32 30.16 34.90
C GLY A 156 -18.21 30.20 33.63
N THR A 157 -17.88 29.50 32.53
CA THR A 157 -18.69 29.55 31.29
C THR A 157 -19.48 28.25 31.04
N GLN A 158 -20.80 28.35 30.81
CA GLN A 158 -21.68 27.18 30.60
C GLN A 158 -21.66 26.63 29.16
N ALA A 159 -21.65 27.54 28.17
CA ALA A 159 -21.56 27.20 26.75
C ALA A 159 -20.91 28.33 25.96
N THR A 160 -20.12 27.98 24.95
CA THR A 160 -19.45 28.94 24.06
C THR A 160 -19.60 28.48 22.62
N ARG A 161 -19.92 29.41 21.72
CA ARG A 161 -19.96 29.14 20.27
C ARG A 161 -18.57 29.39 19.66
N ILE A 162 -18.07 28.39 18.94
CA ILE A 162 -16.86 28.47 18.12
C ILE A 162 -17.31 28.57 16.66
N PRO A 163 -17.07 29.69 15.97
CA PRO A 163 -17.44 29.81 14.56
C PRO A 163 -16.53 28.95 13.67
N ALA A 164 -17.03 28.58 12.51
CA ALA A 164 -16.28 27.99 11.42
C ALA A 164 -15.12 28.92 11.01
N GLY A 165 -13.98 28.34 10.65
CA GLY A 165 -12.78 29.09 10.27
C GLY A 165 -11.94 29.60 11.45
N THR A 166 -12.27 29.24 12.70
CA THR A 166 -11.45 29.58 13.87
C THR A 166 -10.09 28.90 13.75
N ARG A 167 -9.01 29.68 13.86
CA ARG A 167 -7.64 29.20 13.70
C ARG A 167 -7.15 28.54 14.99
N LEU A 168 -6.63 27.31 14.86
CA LEU A 168 -6.06 26.54 15.96
C LEU A 168 -4.56 26.29 15.66
N PRO A 169 -3.64 26.71 16.54
CA PRO A 169 -2.21 26.49 16.33
C PRO A 169 -1.86 24.99 16.47
N ALA A 170 -1.03 24.48 15.58
CA ALA A 170 -0.67 23.06 15.47
C ALA A 170 0.84 22.83 15.51
N GLY A 171 1.55 23.62 16.30
CA GLY A 171 3.01 23.59 16.39
C GLY A 171 3.70 23.97 15.08
N ARG A 172 4.98 23.60 14.98
CA ARG A 172 5.82 23.87 13.80
C ARG A 172 6.02 22.61 12.98
N ASP A 173 6.26 22.76 11.67
CA ASP A 173 6.69 21.68 10.80
C ASP A 173 8.22 21.47 10.87
N GLU A 174 8.72 20.48 10.13
CA GLU A 174 10.16 20.19 10.01
C GLU A 174 10.94 21.38 9.40
N ALA A 175 10.26 22.22 8.62
CA ALA A 175 10.80 23.46 8.04
C ALA A 175 10.66 24.68 8.98
N LYS A 176 10.30 24.49 10.27
CA LYS A 176 10.07 25.52 11.30
C LYS A 176 8.95 26.53 10.98
N ARG A 177 8.08 26.25 10.01
CA ARG A 177 6.90 27.06 9.69
C ARG A 177 5.75 26.71 10.62
N GLU A 178 4.95 27.71 10.98
CA GLU A 178 3.80 27.52 11.87
C GLU A 178 2.62 26.92 11.13
N ARG A 179 2.03 25.87 11.70
CA ARG A 179 0.85 25.21 11.15
C ARG A 179 -0.40 25.67 11.87
N PHE A 180 -1.44 25.93 11.10
CA PHE A 180 -2.75 26.30 11.62
C PHE A 180 -3.83 25.39 11.04
N PHE A 181 -4.70 24.91 11.90
CA PHE A 181 -5.94 24.26 11.51
C PHE A 181 -7.10 25.23 11.57
N ARG A 182 -8.18 24.94 10.83
CA ARG A 182 -9.41 25.73 10.85
C ARG A 182 -10.60 24.82 11.15
N THR A 183 -11.52 25.28 12.00
CA THR A 183 -12.77 24.56 12.24
C THR A 183 -13.62 24.48 10.96
N ASP A 184 -14.07 23.29 10.56
CA ASP A 184 -14.88 23.11 9.34
C ASP A 184 -16.31 23.68 9.50
N ALA A 185 -16.82 23.76 10.72
CA ALA A 185 -18.19 24.18 11.01
C ALA A 185 -18.33 24.91 12.35
N ASP A 186 -19.45 25.62 12.50
CA ASP A 186 -19.85 26.23 13.77
C ASP A 186 -20.19 25.15 14.80
N VAL A 187 -19.58 25.22 15.98
CA VAL A 187 -19.83 24.29 17.08
C VAL A 187 -20.14 25.05 18.36
N VAL A 188 -21.22 24.69 19.03
CA VAL A 188 -21.51 25.16 20.40
C VAL A 188 -20.95 24.13 21.37
N VAL A 189 -19.89 24.49 22.07
CA VAL A 189 -19.24 23.66 23.08
C VAL A 189 -19.93 23.91 24.42
N ASN A 190 -20.31 22.83 25.11
CA ASN A 190 -20.91 22.86 26.45
C ASN A 190 -20.10 21.95 27.40
N ARG A 191 -20.48 21.92 28.68
CA ARG A 191 -19.81 21.09 29.70
C ARG A 191 -20.26 19.62 29.71
N ALA A 192 -20.98 19.16 28.70
CA ALA A 192 -21.47 17.78 28.68
C ALA A 192 -20.32 16.81 28.42
N ARG A 193 -20.12 15.85 29.34
CA ARG A 193 -19.15 14.77 29.20
C ARG A 193 -19.89 13.45 28.95
N ILE A 194 -19.27 12.58 28.16
CA ILE A 194 -19.82 11.23 27.93
C ILE A 194 -19.62 10.41 29.22
N GLY A 195 -20.68 10.21 29.99
CA GLY A 195 -20.62 9.48 31.26
C GLY A 195 -20.54 7.96 31.11
N ARG A 196 -21.26 7.39 30.13
CA ARG A 196 -21.20 5.95 29.82
C ARG A 196 -21.56 5.72 28.36
N LEU A 197 -20.80 4.84 27.69
CA LEU A 197 -21.14 4.30 26.39
C LEU A 197 -21.45 2.82 26.57
N ALA A 198 -22.68 2.42 26.30
CA ALA A 198 -23.12 1.03 26.41
C ALA A 198 -23.78 0.61 25.10
N THR A 199 -23.41 -0.56 24.60
CA THR A 199 -24.03 -1.20 23.44
C THR A 199 -24.86 -2.37 23.94
N VAL A 200 -26.13 -2.43 23.55
CA VAL A 200 -26.97 -3.61 23.77
C VAL A 200 -26.88 -4.46 22.51
N PHE A 201 -26.28 -5.64 22.65
CA PHE A 201 -26.29 -6.66 21.60
C PHE A 201 -27.38 -7.68 21.95
N THR A 202 -28.33 -7.87 21.05
CA THR A 202 -29.33 -8.93 21.17
C THR A 202 -28.97 -10.01 20.17
N ASP A 203 -28.44 -11.12 20.68
CA ASP A 203 -28.26 -12.31 19.87
C ASP A 203 -29.62 -12.99 19.68
N LYS A 204 -29.98 -13.26 18.43
CA LYS A 204 -31.21 -13.98 18.08
C LYS A 204 -30.81 -15.23 17.33
N LEU A 205 -30.80 -16.34 18.04
CA LEU A 205 -30.66 -17.65 17.44
C LEU A 205 -31.99 -18.05 16.78
N LEU A 206 -32.03 -18.00 15.45
CA LEU A 206 -33.13 -18.56 14.67
C LEU A 206 -32.86 -20.06 14.51
N ILE A 207 -33.55 -20.87 15.31
CA ILE A 207 -33.50 -22.33 15.20
C ILE A 207 -34.50 -22.75 14.13
N GLY A 208 -34.03 -23.13 12.94
CA GLY A 208 -34.84 -23.74 11.89
C GLY A 208 -34.93 -25.26 12.04
N LEU A 209 -35.73 -25.90 11.18
CA LEU A 209 -35.89 -27.37 11.18
C LEU A 209 -34.58 -28.10 10.86
N ALA A 210 -33.73 -27.53 10.02
CA ALA A 210 -32.47 -28.15 9.63
C ALA A 210 -31.48 -28.16 10.80
N GLU A 211 -31.39 -27.05 11.52
CA GLU A 211 -30.52 -26.88 12.69
C GLU A 211 -31.00 -27.70 13.89
N ALA A 212 -32.31 -27.90 14.05
CA ALA A 212 -32.87 -28.74 15.10
C ALA A 212 -32.73 -30.25 14.79
N ARG A 213 -32.64 -30.65 13.52
CA ARG A 213 -32.53 -32.05 13.09
C ARG A 213 -31.08 -32.56 13.04
N ASP A 214 -30.11 -31.75 12.61
CA ASP A 214 -28.74 -32.20 12.35
C ASP A 214 -27.84 -32.11 13.61
N PRO A 215 -27.34 -33.24 14.16
CA PRO A 215 -26.41 -33.23 15.30
C PRO A 215 -25.10 -32.50 15.06
N ARG A 216 -24.66 -32.37 13.79
CA ARG A 216 -23.33 -31.85 13.45
C ARG A 216 -23.30 -30.35 13.20
N LYS A 217 -24.46 -29.71 13.00
CA LYS A 217 -24.59 -28.29 12.62
C LYS A 217 -25.38 -27.44 13.62
N GLY A 218 -25.99 -28.04 14.65
CA GLY A 218 -26.91 -27.34 15.55
C GLY A 218 -26.22 -26.65 16.73
N ALA A 219 -26.73 -25.48 17.09
CA ALA A 219 -26.38 -24.76 18.33
C ALA A 219 -27.04 -25.36 19.60
N LEU A 220 -27.69 -26.53 19.50
CA LEU A 220 -28.36 -27.23 20.60
C LEU A 220 -27.67 -28.56 20.90
N GLY A 221 -27.48 -28.84 22.19
CA GLY A 221 -26.66 -29.94 22.69
C GLY A 221 -27.28 -31.33 22.56
N THR A 222 -27.95 -31.81 23.62
CA THR A 222 -28.31 -33.22 23.76
C THR A 222 -29.42 -33.64 22.78
N LYS A 223 -29.71 -34.95 22.73
CA LYS A 223 -30.77 -35.49 21.88
C LYS A 223 -32.15 -35.02 22.37
N GLU A 224 -32.33 -34.90 23.68
CA GLU A 224 -33.54 -34.36 24.29
C GLU A 224 -33.75 -32.89 23.91
N ASP A 225 -32.71 -32.05 23.96
CA ASP A 225 -32.81 -30.62 23.62
C ASP A 225 -33.28 -30.40 22.18
N ARG A 226 -32.81 -31.23 21.25
CA ARG A 226 -33.20 -31.20 19.84
C ARG A 226 -34.63 -31.67 19.62
N PHE A 227 -35.06 -32.71 20.33
CA PHE A 227 -36.45 -33.16 20.33
C PHE A 227 -37.39 -32.06 20.85
N ILE A 228 -37.03 -31.42 21.95
CA ILE A 228 -37.80 -30.31 22.52
C ILE A 228 -37.82 -29.09 21.58
N ALA A 229 -36.72 -28.77 20.91
CA ALA A 229 -36.70 -27.69 19.91
C ALA A 229 -37.60 -27.98 18.71
N MET A 230 -37.59 -29.21 18.19
CA MET A 230 -38.48 -29.65 17.11
C MET A 230 -39.95 -29.60 17.53
N LEU A 231 -40.26 -30.03 18.76
CA LEU A 231 -41.61 -29.96 19.31
C LEU A 231 -42.08 -28.50 19.45
N ARG A 232 -41.22 -27.61 19.93
CA ARG A 232 -41.50 -26.15 20.02
C ARG A 232 -41.76 -25.52 18.66
N LEU A 233 -41.01 -25.90 17.62
CA LEU A 233 -41.22 -25.47 16.23
C LEU A 233 -42.58 -25.93 15.68
N ALA A 234 -42.99 -27.17 15.95
CA ALA A 234 -44.26 -27.72 15.49
C ALA A 234 -45.49 -27.14 16.22
N LEU A 235 -45.33 -26.81 17.51
CA LEU A 235 -46.39 -26.24 18.33
C LEU A 235 -46.52 -24.71 18.22
N GLY A 236 -45.54 -24.03 17.60
CA GLY A 236 -45.63 -22.61 17.25
C GLY A 236 -45.52 -21.62 18.42
N GLU A 237 -45.15 -22.05 19.62
CA GLU A 237 -45.05 -21.16 20.79
C GLU A 237 -43.60 -20.72 21.09
N PRO A 238 -43.32 -19.41 21.18
CA PRO A 238 -42.09 -18.93 21.77
C PRO A 238 -42.27 -18.96 23.30
N ALA A 239 -41.85 -20.07 23.92
CA ALA A 239 -41.84 -20.34 25.36
C ALA A 239 -43.20 -20.70 26.01
N PRO A 240 -43.42 -21.98 26.39
CA PRO A 240 -44.58 -22.35 27.18
C PRO A 240 -44.42 -21.78 28.61
N GLY A 241 -45.33 -20.90 29.00
CA GLY A 241 -45.37 -20.25 30.33
C GLY A 241 -45.23 -18.71 30.32
N GLY A 242 -44.94 -18.08 29.18
CA GLY A 242 -44.96 -16.61 29.06
C GLY A 242 -46.38 -16.06 28.99
N ARG A 243 -46.70 -14.98 29.70
CA ARG A 243 -48.01 -14.32 29.59
C ARG A 243 -48.24 -13.83 28.15
N CYS A 244 -49.27 -14.35 27.48
CA CYS A 244 -49.74 -13.84 26.19
C CYS A 244 -50.08 -12.35 26.31
N ARG A 245 -49.61 -11.56 25.35
CA ARG A 245 -50.06 -10.16 25.18
C ARG A 245 -51.53 -10.22 24.76
N SER A 246 -52.43 -9.62 25.54
CA SER A 246 -53.86 -9.56 25.21
C SER A 246 -54.06 -8.86 23.87
N MET A 247 -54.77 -9.51 22.97
CA MET A 247 -55.17 -8.95 21.68
C MET A 247 -56.30 -7.95 21.90
N PRO A 248 -56.28 -6.73 21.32
CA PRO A 248 -57.38 -5.80 21.49
C PRO A 248 -58.60 -6.30 20.72
N ALA A 249 -59.72 -6.42 21.43
CA ALA A 249 -61.01 -6.78 20.86
C ALA A 249 -61.55 -5.66 19.96
N SER A 250 -62.08 -6.08 18.81
CA SER A 250 -63.05 -5.42 17.92
C SER A 250 -62.81 -3.95 17.53
N ARG A 251 -62.46 -3.76 16.25
CA ARG A 251 -63.09 -2.76 15.36
C ARG A 251 -62.76 -3.08 13.90
N SER A 252 -63.77 -3.51 13.14
CA SER A 252 -63.84 -3.25 11.70
C SER A 252 -64.28 -1.78 11.50
N PRO A 253 -64.31 -1.19 10.28
CA PRO A 253 -63.89 -1.67 8.95
C PRO A 253 -62.98 -0.65 8.23
N THR A 254 -62.84 -0.79 6.91
CA THR A 254 -62.55 0.25 5.91
C THR A 254 -61.09 0.53 5.50
N ARG A 255 -60.83 0.25 4.21
CA ARG A 255 -59.97 0.93 3.24
C ARG A 255 -58.90 1.88 3.81
N CYS A 256 -57.64 1.58 3.49
CA CYS A 256 -56.75 2.59 2.89
C CYS A 256 -55.67 1.88 2.05
N CYS A 257 -55.94 1.79 0.76
CA CYS A 257 -54.87 1.83 -0.23
C CYS A 257 -54.25 3.23 -0.22
N ASN A 258 -52.98 3.31 -0.61
CA ASN A 258 -52.13 4.50 -0.71
C ASN A 258 -51.54 5.02 0.60
N ARG A 259 -50.21 4.90 0.73
CA ARG A 259 -49.28 5.98 0.35
C ARG A 259 -47.89 5.66 0.90
N TRP A 260 -46.99 5.29 0.00
CA TRP A 260 -45.55 5.40 0.21
C TRP A 260 -45.19 6.85 0.57
N ARG A 261 -44.98 7.14 1.86
CA ARG A 261 -44.18 8.26 2.41
C ARG A 261 -43.60 7.75 3.74
N ARG A 262 -42.30 7.43 3.82
CA ARG A 262 -41.17 8.36 4.01
C ARG A 262 -41.32 9.24 5.26
N TRP A 263 -41.03 8.67 6.43
CA TRP A 263 -40.64 9.32 7.69
C TRP A 263 -39.80 8.29 8.44
N SER A 264 -38.71 8.58 9.15
CA SER A 264 -37.85 9.74 9.27
C SER A 264 -36.62 9.17 9.96
N ARG A 265 -35.46 9.13 9.28
CA ARG A 265 -34.19 8.82 9.95
C ARG A 265 -33.89 9.99 10.87
N SER A 266 -34.23 9.88 12.16
CA SER A 266 -33.59 10.66 13.21
C SER A 266 -32.15 10.15 13.38
N ARG A 267 -31.29 10.52 12.43
CA ARG A 267 -29.86 10.58 12.70
C ARG A 267 -29.68 11.69 13.73
N GLN A 268 -29.53 11.32 14.99
CA GLN A 268 -28.73 12.13 15.90
C GLN A 268 -27.35 12.23 15.26
N ARG A 269 -27.10 13.37 14.61
CA ARG A 269 -25.77 13.78 14.18
C ARG A 269 -24.96 13.96 15.46
N ARG A 270 -24.06 13.02 15.76
CA ARG A 270 -22.84 13.38 16.49
C ARG A 270 -22.07 14.29 15.55
N CYS A 271 -21.90 15.55 15.94
CA CYS A 271 -20.97 16.45 15.28
C CYS A 271 -19.56 15.96 15.58
N ILE A 272 -19.06 15.11 14.70
CA ILE A 272 -17.66 14.77 14.56
C ILE A 272 -17.17 15.75 13.48
N CYS A 273 -16.66 16.91 13.91
CA CYS A 273 -16.09 17.90 13.00
C CYS A 273 -14.76 17.36 12.50
N SER A 274 -14.73 16.94 11.24
CA SER A 274 -13.46 16.93 10.54
C SER A 274 -12.95 18.37 10.49
N ILE A 275 -11.65 18.57 10.33
CA ILE A 275 -11.03 19.88 10.15
C ILE A 275 -10.21 19.75 8.89
N THR A 276 -10.15 20.71 7.98
CA THR A 276 -9.33 20.59 6.77
C THR A 276 -8.11 21.49 6.91
N SER A 277 -6.90 20.93 6.78
CA SER A 277 -5.67 21.71 6.59
C SER A 277 -5.79 22.60 5.33
N CYS A 278 -5.01 23.67 5.24
CA CYS A 278 -4.90 24.43 4.00
C CYS A 278 -3.42 24.73 3.85
N ALA A 279 -2.76 24.03 2.93
CA ALA A 279 -1.40 24.33 2.56
C ALA A 279 -1.43 25.64 1.77
N SER A 280 -0.77 26.66 2.32
CA SER A 280 -0.30 27.84 1.57
C SER A 280 1.15 27.58 1.17
#